data_AF-A0A965BV29-F1
#
_entry.id   AF-A0A965BV29-F1
#
_cell.length_a   1.000
_cell.length_b   1.000
_cell.length_c   1.000
_cell.angle_alpha   90.00
_cell.angle_beta   90.00
_cell.angle_gamma   90.00
#
_symmetry.space_group_name_H-M   'P 1'
#
loop_
_entity.id
_entity.type
_entity.pdbx_description
1 polymer ?
#
loop_
_entity_poly.entity_id
_entity_poly.type
_entity_poly.pdbx_seq_one_letter_code
_entity_poly.pdbx_strand_id
1 'polypeptide(L)'
;GPPRRPGLLRVAPGAGAAIATEVWALPDDGFGRFVSRIPAPLGIGTLLLSDGSRPKGFLVEPEGLQGAEDITRFGAWRAFLASIATPA
;
A
#
# COMPACT_ATOMS: atom_id res chain seq x y z
N GLY A 1 -8.03 13.43 -5.41
CA GLY A 1 -9.19 13.92 -4.62
C GLY A 1 -9.49 12.94 -3.50
N PRO A 2 -10.23 13.33 -2.44
CA PRO A 2 -10.61 12.41 -1.38
C PRO A 2 -11.37 11.18 -1.94
N PRO A 3 -11.22 10.00 -1.32
CA PRO A 3 -10.44 9.73 -0.12
C PRO A 3 -8.92 9.68 -0.38
N ARG A 4 -8.11 10.05 0.64
CA ARG A 4 -6.66 9.84 0.62
C ARG A 4 -6.39 8.33 0.48
N ARG A 5 -5.36 7.95 -0.29
CA ARG A 5 -4.97 6.55 -0.49
C ARG A 5 -3.47 6.41 -0.25
N PRO A 6 -3.03 5.39 0.50
CA PRO A 6 -1.61 5.08 0.61
C PRO A 6 -1.10 4.41 -0.67
N GLY A 7 0.18 4.59 -0.96
CA GLY A 7 0.91 3.84 -1.98
C GLY A 7 2.12 3.16 -1.34
N LEU A 8 2.34 1.88 -1.65
CA LEU A 8 3.51 1.14 -1.17
C LEU A 8 4.55 1.06 -2.30
N LEU A 9 5.75 1.58 -2.05
CA LEU A 9 6.87 1.49 -2.98
C LEU A 9 7.92 0.51 -2.44
N ARG A 10 8.36 -0.44 -3.28
CA ARG A 10 9.51 -1.27 -2.96
C ARG A 10 10.79 -0.47 -3.20
N VAL A 11 11.66 -0.43 -2.19
CA VAL A 11 12.97 0.25 -2.25
C VAL A 11 14.10 -0.76 -2.07
N ALA A 12 15.34 -0.31 -2.26
CA ALA A 12 16.54 -1.11 -2.03
C ALA A 12 16.63 -1.62 -0.57
N PRO A 13 17.30 -2.76 -0.32
CA PRO A 13 17.53 -3.25 1.04
C PRO A 13 18.17 -2.17 1.93
N GLY A 14 17.65 -1.99 3.14
CA GLY A 14 18.12 -0.98 4.10
C GLY A 14 17.62 0.45 3.86
N ALA A 15 16.94 0.73 2.73
CA ALA A 15 16.41 2.05 2.41
C ALA A 15 14.93 2.25 2.81
N GLY A 16 14.29 1.24 3.41
CA GLY A 16 12.87 1.26 3.77
C GLY A 16 12.59 0.71 5.16
N ALA A 17 11.31 0.67 5.53
CA ALA A 17 10.84 0.11 6.80
C ALA A 17 9.73 -0.93 6.58
N ALA A 18 9.47 -1.75 7.60
CA ALA A 18 8.33 -2.66 7.61
C ALA A 18 7.03 -1.84 7.73
N ILE A 19 6.04 -2.16 6.89
CA ILE A 19 4.73 -1.50 6.88
C ILE A 19 3.65 -2.53 7.21
N ALA A 20 2.79 -2.21 8.17
CA ALA A 20 1.68 -3.07 8.56
C ALA A 20 0.68 -3.23 7.40
N THR A 21 0.26 -4.47 7.13
CA THR A 21 -0.66 -4.82 6.05
C THR A 21 -1.70 -5.83 6.54
N GLU A 22 -2.76 -6.02 5.77
CA GLU A 22 -3.75 -7.08 5.97
C GLU A 22 -3.71 -8.03 4.78
N VAL A 23 -3.79 -9.33 5.05
CA VAL A 23 -3.84 -10.37 4.03
C VAL A 23 -5.26 -10.89 3.92
N TRP A 24 -5.79 -10.85 2.70
CA TRP A 24 -7.16 -11.29 2.39
C TRP A 24 -7.11 -12.40 1.34
N ALA A 25 -7.92 -13.44 1.52
CA ALA A 25 -8.13 -14.46 0.49
C ALA A 25 -9.17 -13.97 -0.52
N LEU A 26 -8.87 -14.08 -1.82
CA LEU A 26 -9.81 -13.83 -2.90
C LEU A 26 -9.93 -15.11 -3.74
N PRO A 27 -11.14 -15.45 -4.23
CA PRO A 27 -11.30 -16.45 -5.27
C PRO A 27 -10.53 -16.06 -6.54
N ASP A 28 -9.93 -17.06 -7.20
CA ASP A 28 -9.12 -16.85 -8.42
C ASP A 28 -9.92 -16.16 -9.54
N ASP A 29 -11.18 -16.54 -9.72
CA ASP A 29 -12.11 -15.96 -10.71
C ASP A 29 -12.53 -14.52 -10.37
N GLY A 30 -12.51 -14.16 -9.08
CA GLY A 30 -12.77 -12.81 -8.60
C GLY A 30 -11.60 -11.85 -8.78
N PHE A 31 -10.37 -12.35 -8.93
CA PHE A 31 -9.16 -11.54 -8.94
C PHE A 31 -9.13 -10.54 -10.11
N GLY A 32 -9.45 -10.99 -11.33
CA GLY A 32 -9.44 -10.10 -12.50
C GLY A 32 -10.42 -8.94 -12.38
N ARG A 33 -11.63 -9.20 -11.85
CA ARG A 33 -12.65 -8.17 -11.58
C ARG A 33 -12.22 -7.20 -10.48
N PHE A 34 -11.48 -7.68 -9.48
CA PHE A 34 -10.93 -6.83 -8.44
C PHE A 34 -9.85 -5.89 -8.99
N VAL A 35 -8.89 -6.44 -9.73
CA VAL A 35 -7.76 -5.67 -10.28
C VAL A 35 -8.20 -4.63 -11.31
N SER A 36 -9.20 -4.95 -12.13
CA SER A 36 -9.70 -3.99 -13.15
C SER A 36 -10.31 -2.70 -12.58
N ARG A 37 -10.59 -2.66 -11.27
CA ARG A 37 -11.12 -1.48 -10.56
C ARG A 37 -10.05 -0.66 -9.87
N ILE A 38 -8.79 -1.06 -9.93
CA ILE A 38 -7.67 -0.35 -9.31
C ILE A 38 -7.21 0.74 -10.29
N PRO A 39 -7.44 2.03 -10.00
CA PRO A 39 -7.01 3.09 -10.89
C PRO A 39 -5.51 3.35 -10.72
N ALA A 40 -4.89 3.84 -11.80
CA ALA A 40 -3.57 4.45 -11.71
C ALA A 40 -3.56 5.55 -10.61
N PRO A 41 -2.43 5.71 -9.89
CA PRO A 41 -1.12 5.08 -10.09
C PRO A 41 -0.92 3.78 -9.28
N LEU A 42 -2.01 3.12 -8.85
CA LEU A 42 -1.93 1.90 -8.05
C LEU A 42 -1.91 0.66 -8.95
N GLY A 43 -1.19 -0.36 -8.51
CA GLY A 43 -1.15 -1.66 -9.16
C GLY A 43 -1.06 -2.81 -8.16
N ILE A 44 -1.16 -4.04 -8.66
CA ILE A 44 -0.94 -5.26 -7.85
C ILE A 44 0.40 -5.89 -8.25
N GLY A 45 1.28 -6.03 -7.27
CA GLY A 45 2.53 -6.77 -7.40
C GLY A 45 2.65 -7.87 -6.36
N THR A 46 3.85 -8.44 -6.26
CA THR A 46 4.19 -9.44 -5.23
C THR A 46 4.86 -8.74 -4.05
N LEU A 47 4.32 -8.91 -2.85
CA LEU A 47 4.92 -8.39 -1.61
C LEU A 47 5.88 -9.40 -0.98
N LEU A 48 6.65 -8.96 0.01
CA LEU A 48 7.41 -9.84 0.90
C LEU A 48 7.00 -9.49 2.32
N LEU A 49 6.40 -10.43 3.04
CA LEU A 49 6.01 -10.24 4.43
C LEU A 49 7.12 -10.72 5.38
N SER A 50 7.04 -10.33 6.64
CA SER A 50 8.04 -10.67 7.67
C SER A 50 8.09 -12.17 7.99
N ASP A 51 7.02 -12.90 7.72
CA ASP A 51 6.97 -14.36 7.83
C ASP A 51 7.59 -15.08 6.61
N GLY A 52 8.10 -14.33 5.63
CA GLY A 52 8.70 -14.85 4.39
C GLY A 52 7.70 -15.14 3.27
N SER A 53 6.38 -15.03 3.53
CA SER A 53 5.35 -15.23 2.52
C SER A 53 5.34 -14.11 1.47
N ARG A 54 4.77 -14.42 0.29
CA ARG A 54 4.83 -13.55 -0.90
C ARG A 54 3.45 -13.38 -1.57
N PRO A 55 2.45 -12.83 -0.87
CA PRO A 55 1.12 -12.63 -1.44
C PRO A 55 1.11 -11.53 -2.50
N LYS A 56 0.02 -11.47 -3.27
CA LYS A 56 -0.30 -10.31 -4.09
C LYS A 56 -0.76 -9.15 -3.22
N GLY A 57 -0.32 -7.93 -3.54
CA GLY A 57 -0.70 -6.74 -2.77
C GLY A 57 -0.50 -5.45 -3.55
N PHE A 58 -1.06 -4.36 -3.00
CA PHE A 58 -1.01 -3.03 -3.60
C PHE A 58 0.40 -2.46 -3.62
N LEU A 59 0.77 -1.89 -4.76
CA LEU A 59 1.96 -1.09 -4.98
C LEU A 59 1.56 0.23 -5.64
N VAL A 60 2.47 1.21 -5.61
CA VAL A 60 2.34 2.46 -6.36
C VAL A 60 3.43 2.58 -7.41
N GLU A 61 3.06 3.07 -8.57
CA GLU A 61 4.00 3.44 -9.62
C GLU A 61 4.82 4.67 -9.21
N PRO A 62 6.10 4.81 -9.63
CA PRO A 62 6.93 5.95 -9.25
C PRO A 62 6.32 7.32 -9.60
N GLU A 63 5.54 7.42 -10.68
CA GLU A 63 4.84 8.64 -11.06
C GLU A 63 3.85 9.11 -9.98
N GLY A 64 3.21 8.17 -9.28
CA GLY A 64 2.27 8.45 -8.19
C GLY A 64 2.90 9.05 -6.94
N LEU A 65 4.24 9.13 -6.88
CA LEU A 65 4.98 9.70 -5.74
C LEU A 65 5.22 11.20 -5.89
N GLN A 66 5.01 11.78 -7.07
CA GLN A 66 5.19 13.21 -7.28
C GLN A 66 4.23 14.02 -6.40
N GLY A 67 4.78 14.79 -5.47
CA GLY A 67 3.99 15.56 -4.49
C GLY A 67 3.33 14.71 -3.39
N ALA A 68 3.62 13.41 -3.31
CA ALA A 68 3.17 12.55 -2.23
C ALA A 68 4.01 12.79 -0.95
N GLU A 69 3.38 12.67 0.21
CA GLU A 69 4.08 12.69 1.49
C GLU A 69 4.66 11.31 1.79
N ASP A 70 5.94 11.25 2.18
CA ASP A 70 6.51 10.05 2.77
C ASP A 70 5.98 9.85 4.19
N ILE A 71 5.18 8.80 4.36
CA ILE A 71 4.55 8.40 5.62
C ILE A 71 5.18 7.14 6.23
N THR A 72 6.35 6.70 5.75
CA THR A 72 7.04 5.48 6.20
C THR A 72 7.23 5.45 7.72
N ARG A 73 7.54 6.60 8.33
CA ARG A 73 7.73 6.77 9.78
C ARG A 73 6.54 6.36 10.65
N PHE A 74 5.32 6.32 10.09
CA PHE A 74 4.13 5.92 10.83
C PHE A 74 3.96 4.39 10.90
N GLY A 75 4.67 3.62 10.07
CA GLY A 75 4.64 2.15 10.05
C GLY A 75 3.31 1.51 9.63
N ALA A 76 2.21 2.28 9.55
CA ALA A 76 0.89 1.81 9.16
C ALA A 76 0.02 2.96 8.63
N TRP A 77 -0.83 2.66 7.63
CA TRP A 77 -1.80 3.63 7.10
C TRP A 77 -2.76 4.16 8.17
N ARG A 78 -3.25 3.27 9.05
CA ARG A 78 -4.14 3.65 10.15
C ARG A 78 -3.46 4.59 11.16
N ALA A 79 -2.17 4.41 11.41
CA ALA A 79 -1.41 5.28 12.31
C ALA A 79 -1.21 6.69 11.71
N PHE A 80 -0.95 6.79 10.40
CA PHE A 80 -0.94 8.07 9.71
C PHE A 80 -2.32 8.76 9.75
N LEU A 81 -3.41 8.04 9.48
CA LEU A 81 -4.74 8.62 9.55
C LEU A 81 -5.07 9.17 10.95
N ALA A 82 -4.65 8.47 12.00
CA ALA A 82 -4.82 8.92 13.38
C ALA A 82 -4.01 10.19 13.71
N SER A 83 -2.83 10.38 13.09
CA SER A 83 -2.00 11.57 13.34
C SER A 83 -2.53 12.84 12.67
N ILE A 84 -3.33 12.70 11.60
CA ILE A 84 -3.95 13.83 10.89
C ILE A 84 -5.44 13.99 11.21
N ALA A 85 -6.02 13.07 11.97
CA ALA A 85 -7.37 13.22 12.47
C ALA A 85 -7.39 14.39 13.46
N THR A 86 -8.26 15.37 13.23
CA THR A 86 -8.52 16.42 14.21
C THR A 86 -9.11 15.76 15.46
N PRO A 87 -8.56 15.99 16.66
CA PRO A 87 -9.21 15.54 17.89
C PRO A 87 -10.62 16.13 17.95
N ALA A 88 -11.58 15.31 18.38
CA ALA A 88 -12.95 15.77 18.64
C ALA A 88 -12.98 16.83 19.75
#